data_AF-A0A934TSN9-F1
#
_entry.id   AF-A0A934TSN9-F1
#
_cell.length_a   1.000
_cell.length_b   1.000
_cell.length_c   1.000
_cell.angle_alpha   90.00
_cell.angle_beta   90.00
_cell.angle_gamma   90.00
#
_symmetry.space_group_name_H-M   'P 1'
#
loop_
_entity.id
_entity.type
_entity.pdbx_description
1 polymer ?
#
loop_
_entity_poly.entity_id
_entity_poly.type
_entity_poly.pdbx_seq_one_letter_code
_entity_poly.pdbx_strand_id
1 'polypeptide(L)'
;MNYQRLLSMHHHAARFASASLIAAAAALSCAHAAPAMPTPGAGTWTPTWIAAPEPTWGPDFALPVGMPLQLENVTLRQNLRVSLGGDQIRLVISNAYSDRPLKIGRAHVGVQGGKAGFATFQGASKITVAAGGKAVSDPIALPRRARLPPFTPPGAPAGAAIRSCSKPG
;
A
#
# COMPACT_ATOMS: atom_id res chain seq x y z
N MET A 1 30.74 -55.85 -56.35
CA MET A 1 30.99 -54.40 -56.49
C MET A 1 29.73 -53.80 -57.11
N ASN A 2 28.87 -53.09 -56.35
CA ASN A 2 27.92 -52.12 -56.91
C ASN A 2 27.18 -51.31 -55.81
N TYR A 3 27.76 -50.15 -55.49
CA TYR A 3 27.19 -48.79 -55.55
C TYR A 3 25.75 -48.48 -55.08
N GLN A 4 25.11 -49.29 -54.23
CA GLN A 4 23.75 -48.99 -53.75
C GLN A 4 23.64 -48.66 -52.25
N ARG A 5 24.74 -48.43 -51.54
CA ARG A 5 24.69 -48.26 -50.08
C ARG A 5 25.61 -47.21 -49.47
N LEU A 6 25.85 -46.10 -50.16
CA LEU A 6 26.59 -44.97 -49.57
C LEU A 6 26.03 -43.58 -49.94
N LEU A 7 24.74 -43.47 -50.23
CA LEU A 7 24.03 -42.16 -50.32
C LEU A 7 23.09 -41.93 -49.12
N SER A 8 23.09 -42.82 -48.12
CA SER A 8 22.23 -42.71 -46.93
C SER A 8 22.86 -41.92 -45.77
N MET A 9 24.07 -41.35 -45.92
CA MET A 9 24.76 -40.66 -44.83
C MET A 9 24.82 -39.13 -44.99
N HIS A 10 24.10 -38.52 -45.93
CA HIS A 10 24.10 -37.06 -46.11
C HIS A 10 22.79 -36.39 -45.71
N HIS A 11 21.78 -37.12 -45.23
CA HIS A 11 20.48 -36.53 -44.89
C HIS A 11 20.23 -36.37 -43.38
N HIS A 12 21.12 -36.89 -42.53
CA HIS A 12 21.01 -36.67 -41.08
C HIS A 12 21.80 -35.45 -40.59
N ALA A 13 22.81 -34.99 -41.32
CA ALA A 13 23.62 -33.83 -40.92
C ALA A 13 22.89 -32.48 -41.12
N ALA A 14 21.87 -32.41 -41.97
CA ALA A 14 21.17 -31.15 -42.27
C ALA A 14 19.89 -30.92 -41.46
N ARG A 15 19.46 -31.86 -40.61
CA ARG A 15 18.29 -31.67 -39.72
C ARG A 15 18.67 -31.15 -38.33
N PHE A 16 19.95 -31.19 -37.97
CA PHE A 16 20.42 -30.69 -36.67
C PHE A 16 20.95 -29.25 -36.69
N ALA A 17 21.11 -28.64 -37.88
CA ALA A 17 21.61 -27.25 -37.98
C ALA A 17 20.51 -26.18 -37.99
N SER A 18 19.23 -26.54 -38.09
CA SER A 18 18.11 -25.57 -38.18
C SER A 18 17.29 -25.44 -36.90
N ALA A 19 17.64 -26.15 -35.83
CA ALA A 19 16.90 -26.12 -34.56
C ALA A 19 17.56 -25.27 -33.45
N SER A 20 18.68 -24.58 -33.75
CA SER A 20 19.41 -23.78 -32.75
C SER A 20 19.28 -22.26 -32.92
N LEU A 21 18.48 -21.78 -33.87
CA LEU A 21 18.29 -20.34 -34.14
C LEU A 21 16.86 -19.84 -33.91
N ILE A 22 15.99 -20.61 -33.23
CA ILE A 22 14.66 -20.14 -32.77
C ILE A 22 14.56 -20.09 -31.24
N ALA A 23 15.47 -20.74 -30.50
CA ALA A 23 15.43 -20.76 -29.03
C ALA A 23 16.06 -19.51 -28.35
N ALA A 24 16.73 -18.63 -29.10
CA ALA A 24 17.34 -17.41 -28.54
C ALA A 24 16.44 -16.16 -28.63
N ALA A 25 15.33 -16.20 -29.38
CA ALA A 25 14.43 -15.05 -29.55
C ALA A 25 13.27 -15.00 -28.54
N ALA A 26 13.00 -16.10 -27.81
CA ALA A 26 11.91 -16.16 -26.84
C ALA A 26 12.29 -15.69 -25.42
N ALA A 27 13.56 -15.35 -25.17
CA ALA A 27 14.04 -14.93 -23.86
C ALA A 27 14.02 -13.41 -23.62
N LEU A 28 13.60 -12.61 -24.61
CA LEU A 28 13.71 -11.14 -24.57
C LEU A 28 12.35 -10.42 -24.71
N SER A 29 11.30 -10.93 -24.07
CA SER A 29 10.03 -10.21 -23.95
C SER A 29 9.35 -10.45 -22.60
N CYS A 30 10.14 -10.35 -21.53
CA CYS A 30 9.61 -9.85 -20.26
C CYS A 30 9.95 -8.35 -20.16
N ALA A 31 9.40 -7.56 -21.08
CA ALA A 31 9.33 -6.12 -20.86
C ALA A 31 8.54 -5.93 -19.57
N HIS A 32 9.25 -5.59 -18.50
CA HIS A 32 8.63 -5.16 -17.26
C HIS A 32 7.86 -3.88 -17.60
N ALA A 33 6.57 -4.02 -17.89
CA ALA A 33 5.65 -2.90 -17.79
C ALA A 33 5.74 -2.44 -16.33
N ALA A 34 6.51 -1.38 -16.09
CA ALA A 34 6.48 -0.71 -14.80
C ALA A 34 5.00 -0.39 -14.53
N PRO A 35 4.44 -0.80 -13.38
CA PRO A 35 3.04 -0.52 -13.11
C PRO A 35 2.86 0.99 -13.21
N ALA A 36 2.03 1.44 -14.15
CA ALA A 36 1.66 2.83 -14.25
C ALA A 36 1.04 3.22 -12.92
N MET A 37 1.70 4.08 -12.15
CA MET A 37 1.11 4.58 -10.91
C MET A 37 -0.17 5.33 -11.30
N PRO A 38 -1.35 4.92 -10.80
CA PRO A 38 -2.58 5.61 -11.15
C PRO A 38 -2.45 7.07 -10.76
N THR A 39 -2.69 7.97 -11.71
CA THR A 39 -2.84 9.39 -11.39
C THR A 39 -4.03 9.49 -10.42
N PRO A 40 -3.85 10.02 -9.20
CA PRO A 40 -4.94 10.09 -8.24
C PRO A 40 -6.09 10.90 -8.83
N GLY A 41 -7.18 10.21 -9.20
CA GLY A 41 -8.42 10.84 -9.62
C GLY A 41 -9.15 11.42 -8.41
N ALA A 42 -10.19 12.23 -8.66
CA ALA A 42 -11.13 12.59 -7.61
C ALA A 42 -11.69 11.30 -6.97
N GLY A 43 -11.34 11.05 -5.70
CA GLY A 43 -11.71 9.82 -4.97
C GLY A 43 -10.59 8.82 -4.69
N THR A 44 -9.34 9.08 -5.11
CA THR A 44 -8.20 8.24 -4.71
C THR A 44 -7.81 8.48 -3.26
N TRP A 45 -7.81 7.41 -2.45
CA TRP A 45 -7.34 7.44 -1.07
C TRP A 45 -5.85 7.09 -1.00
N THR A 46 -5.07 7.97 -0.38
CA THR A 46 -3.62 7.78 -0.19
C THR A 46 -3.29 7.79 1.30
N PRO A 47 -2.47 6.85 1.80
CA PRO A 47 -2.03 6.89 3.19
C PRO A 47 -1.17 8.12 3.46
N THR A 48 -1.57 8.91 4.45
CA THR A 48 -0.85 10.12 4.88
C THR A 48 -0.03 9.91 6.16
N TRP A 49 -0.30 8.82 6.87
CA TRP A 49 0.43 8.37 8.04
C TRP A 49 0.19 6.88 8.24
N ILE A 50 1.17 6.16 8.78
CA ILE A 50 1.04 4.75 9.17
C ILE A 50 1.98 4.48 10.35
N ALA A 51 1.58 3.55 11.23
CA ALA A 51 2.49 2.90 12.15
C ALA A 51 2.83 1.51 11.60
N ALA A 52 4.11 1.15 11.62
CA ALA A 52 4.52 -0.22 11.38
C ALA A 52 3.84 -1.11 12.42
N PRO A 53 3.08 -2.15 12.00
CA PRO A 53 2.35 -2.94 12.96
C PRO A 53 3.31 -3.93 13.63
N GLU A 54 3.24 -4.02 14.95
CA GLU A 54 4.13 -4.82 15.78
C GLU A 54 3.29 -5.62 16.79
N PRO A 55 3.63 -6.90 17.05
CA PRO A 55 3.01 -7.66 18.13
C PRO A 55 3.35 -7.04 19.50
N THR A 56 2.47 -7.23 20.47
CA THR A 56 2.74 -6.81 21.85
C THR A 56 3.90 -7.62 22.43
N TRP A 57 4.83 -6.94 23.08
CA TRP A 57 5.90 -7.60 23.84
C TRP A 57 5.31 -8.40 25.00
N GLY A 58 5.75 -9.65 25.11
CA GLY A 58 5.36 -10.56 26.19
C GLY A 58 6.09 -10.27 27.50
N PRO A 59 5.75 -11.01 28.57
CA PRO A 59 6.40 -10.87 29.88
C PRO A 59 7.91 -11.16 29.85
N ASP A 60 8.37 -11.93 28.85
CA ASP A 60 9.78 -12.31 28.69
C ASP A 60 10.63 -11.25 27.96
N PHE A 61 10.04 -10.10 27.62
CA PHE A 61 10.79 -9.03 26.96
C PHE A 61 11.80 -8.39 27.91
N ALA A 62 13.06 -8.36 27.48
CA ALA A 62 14.20 -8.02 28.33
C ALA A 62 14.25 -6.56 28.81
N LEU A 63 13.47 -5.66 28.20
CA LEU A 63 13.50 -4.23 28.49
C LEU A 63 12.16 -3.72 29.04
N PRO A 64 12.16 -2.71 29.93
CA PRO A 64 10.92 -2.07 30.38
C PRO A 64 10.17 -1.44 29.21
N VAL A 65 8.93 -1.87 29.02
CA VAL A 65 8.10 -1.50 27.85
C VAL A 65 7.45 -0.11 27.98
N GLY A 66 7.33 0.41 29.20
CA GLY A 66 6.74 1.72 29.48
C GLY A 66 5.25 1.86 29.15
N MET A 67 4.53 0.76 28.89
CA MET A 67 3.10 0.76 28.61
C MET A 67 2.39 -0.46 29.21
N PRO A 68 1.08 -0.39 29.46
CA PRO A 68 0.30 -1.53 29.93
C PRO A 68 0.32 -2.68 28.91
N LEU A 69 0.44 -3.92 29.40
CA LEU A 69 0.33 -5.13 28.56
C LEU A 69 -1.08 -5.30 27.97
N GLN A 70 -2.10 -4.70 28.60
CA GLN A 70 -3.49 -4.75 28.17
C GLN A 70 -4.12 -3.36 28.27
N LEU A 71 -4.89 -3.00 27.24
CA LEU A 71 -5.71 -1.80 27.20
C LEU A 71 -7.18 -2.21 27.34
N GLU A 72 -7.77 -1.95 28.50
CA GLU A 72 -9.17 -2.26 28.77
C GLU A 72 -9.91 -1.04 29.30
N ASN A 73 -11.00 -0.66 28.62
CA ASN A 73 -11.83 0.49 28.97
C ASN A 73 -11.03 1.82 29.13
N VAL A 74 -10.02 2.00 28.29
CA VAL A 74 -9.17 3.20 28.26
C VAL A 74 -9.41 4.02 27.00
N THR A 75 -9.08 5.31 27.06
CA THR A 75 -8.99 6.17 25.88
C THR A 75 -7.54 6.30 25.45
N LEU A 76 -7.22 5.79 24.26
CA LEU A 76 -5.92 6.03 23.63
C LEU A 76 -5.99 7.33 22.82
N ARG A 77 -5.06 8.26 23.08
CA ARG A 77 -4.89 9.50 22.31
C ARG A 77 -3.55 9.46 21.59
N GLN A 78 -3.60 9.49 20.25
CA GLN A 78 -2.41 9.58 19.41
C GLN A 78 -2.35 10.95 18.75
N ASN A 79 -1.25 11.68 18.96
CA ASN A 79 -0.97 12.92 18.25
C ASN A 79 -0.14 12.57 17.01
N LEU A 80 -0.69 12.82 15.83
CA LEU A 80 -0.11 12.37 14.56
C LEU A 80 0.26 13.58 13.70
N ARG A 81 1.40 13.51 13.02
CA ARG A 81 1.75 14.43 11.92
C ARG A 81 1.50 13.71 10.61
N VAL A 82 0.60 14.26 9.81
CA VAL A 82 0.24 13.75 8.48
C VAL A 82 1.20 14.32 7.43
N SER A 83 1.55 13.53 6.40
CA SER A 83 2.48 13.94 5.34
C SER A 83 1.78 14.66 4.18
N LEU A 84 0.59 14.17 3.82
CA LEU A 84 -0.27 14.69 2.76
C LEU A 84 -1.59 15.21 3.34
N GLY A 85 -2.02 16.39 2.88
CA GLY A 85 -3.32 16.94 3.18
C GLY A 85 -4.44 16.27 2.38
N GLY A 86 -5.68 16.66 2.69
CA GLY A 86 -6.86 16.23 1.96
C GLY A 86 -8.12 16.87 2.51
N ASP A 87 -9.22 16.73 1.78
CA ASP A 87 -10.52 17.26 2.16
C ASP A 87 -11.23 16.38 3.19
N GLN A 88 -10.87 15.10 3.20
CA GLN A 88 -11.41 14.08 4.06
C GLN A 88 -10.29 13.13 4.48
N ILE A 89 -10.50 12.46 5.61
CA ILE A 89 -9.66 11.35 6.08
C ILE A 89 -10.53 10.12 6.35
N ARG A 90 -9.88 8.97 6.42
CA ARG A 90 -10.44 7.75 7.01
C ARG A 90 -9.46 7.21 8.03
N LEU A 91 -10.00 6.61 9.09
CA LEU A 91 -9.22 5.82 10.03
C LEU A 91 -9.21 4.38 9.55
N VAL A 92 -8.03 3.76 9.54
CA VAL A 92 -7.87 2.32 9.33
C VAL A 92 -7.34 1.73 10.62
N ILE A 93 -8.16 0.92 11.29
CA ILE A 93 -7.82 0.29 12.56
C ILE A 93 -7.56 -1.19 12.30
N SER A 94 -6.39 -1.67 12.72
CA SER A 94 -5.93 -3.03 12.51
C SER A 94 -5.89 -3.80 13.81
N ASN A 95 -6.47 -4.99 13.82
CA ASN A 95 -6.37 -5.98 14.90
C ASN A 95 -5.63 -7.23 14.40
N ALA A 96 -4.58 -7.04 13.59
CA ALA A 96 -3.91 -8.11 12.86
C ALA A 96 -3.15 -9.12 13.76
N TYR A 97 -2.64 -8.66 14.92
CA TYR A 97 -1.76 -9.45 15.79
C TYR A 97 -2.44 -10.00 17.05
N SER A 98 -3.67 -9.57 17.35
CA SER A 98 -4.40 -10.12 18.49
C SER A 98 -5.21 -11.35 18.09
N ASP A 99 -5.26 -12.31 19.01
CA ASP A 99 -6.17 -13.47 19.01
C ASP A 99 -7.56 -13.14 19.57
N ARG A 100 -7.77 -11.93 20.10
CA ARG A 100 -9.03 -11.48 20.70
C ARG A 100 -9.70 -10.38 19.88
N PRO A 101 -11.04 -10.28 19.91
CA PRO A 101 -11.75 -9.17 19.29
C PRO A 101 -11.43 -7.82 19.97
N LEU A 102 -11.12 -6.80 19.18
CA LEU A 102 -10.92 -5.43 19.65
C LEU A 102 -12.26 -4.68 19.67
N LYS A 103 -12.73 -4.29 20.85
CA LYS A 103 -13.95 -3.48 21.02
C LYS A 103 -13.61 -2.00 21.04
N ILE A 104 -14.25 -1.22 20.17
CA ILE A 104 -14.09 0.23 20.11
C ILE A 104 -15.43 0.86 20.50
N GLY A 105 -15.46 1.50 21.67
CA GLY A 105 -16.66 2.16 22.19
C GLY A 105 -17.02 3.45 21.46
N ARG A 106 -15.99 4.21 21.06
CA ARG A 106 -16.09 5.44 20.28
C ARG A 106 -14.73 5.85 19.74
N ALA A 107 -14.69 6.47 18.57
CA ALA A 107 -13.50 7.11 18.03
C ALA A 107 -13.82 8.53 17.56
N HIS A 108 -12.86 9.44 17.68
CA HIS A 108 -13.00 10.82 17.19
C HIS A 108 -11.66 11.36 16.71
N VAL A 109 -11.70 12.32 15.80
CA VAL A 109 -10.53 12.99 15.27
C VAL A 109 -10.53 14.46 15.69
N GLY A 110 -9.41 14.89 16.25
CA GLY A 110 -9.07 16.29 16.47
C GLY A 110 -8.09 16.79 15.41
N VAL A 111 -8.10 18.10 15.17
CA VAL A 111 -7.10 18.79 14.35
C VAL A 111 -6.50 19.93 15.18
N GLN A 112 -5.35 20.46 14.78
CA GLN A 112 -4.79 21.62 15.47
C GLN A 112 -5.82 22.77 15.45
N GLY A 113 -6.13 23.32 16.63
CA GLY A 113 -7.16 24.36 16.77
C GLY A 113 -8.61 23.89 16.58
N GLY A 114 -8.93 22.60 16.77
CA GLY A 114 -10.33 22.17 16.90
C GLY A 114 -10.61 20.67 16.76
N LYS A 115 -11.89 20.35 16.51
CA LYS A 115 -12.37 18.99 16.26
C LYS A 115 -12.65 18.81 14.77
N ALA A 116 -12.36 17.63 14.22
CA ALA A 116 -12.80 17.24 12.88
C ALA A 116 -14.15 16.53 12.95
N GLY A 117 -14.29 15.50 13.79
CA GLY A 117 -15.56 14.78 13.94
C GLY A 117 -15.43 13.44 14.65
N PHE A 118 -16.58 12.80 14.91
CA PHE A 118 -16.63 11.41 15.33
C PHE A 118 -16.42 10.49 14.14
N ALA A 119 -15.70 9.38 14.36
CA ALA A 119 -15.57 8.34 13.36
C ALA A 119 -16.74 7.37 13.48
N THR A 120 -17.34 7.03 12.35
CA THR A 120 -18.27 5.92 12.20
C THR A 120 -17.67 4.88 11.26
N PHE A 121 -18.16 3.65 11.33
CA PHE A 121 -17.71 2.53 10.51
C PHE A 121 -18.95 1.85 9.97
N GLN A 122 -19.23 2.03 8.67
CA GLN A 122 -20.50 1.58 8.08
C GLN A 122 -21.71 2.19 8.84
N GLY A 123 -21.60 3.45 9.24
CA GLY A 123 -22.61 4.17 10.04
C GLY A 123 -22.59 3.88 11.55
N ALA A 124 -21.86 2.87 12.03
CA ALA A 124 -21.81 2.52 13.46
C ALA A 124 -20.71 3.29 14.21
N SER A 125 -21.04 3.87 15.37
CA SER A 125 -20.07 4.57 16.25
C SER A 125 -19.34 3.64 17.23
N LYS A 126 -19.89 2.45 17.47
CA LYS A 126 -19.34 1.38 18.28
C LYS A 126 -19.17 0.14 17.41
N ILE A 127 -17.97 -0.43 17.38
CA ILE A 127 -17.65 -1.60 16.57
C ILE A 127 -16.83 -2.62 17.33
N THR A 128 -16.82 -3.85 16.80
CA THR A 128 -15.87 -4.89 17.18
C THR A 128 -15.07 -5.26 15.96
N VAL A 129 -13.75 -5.18 16.05
CA VAL A 129 -12.82 -5.66 15.01
C VAL A 129 -12.42 -7.08 15.39
N ALA A 130 -12.70 -8.06 14.53
CA ALA A 130 -12.35 -9.46 14.79
C ALA A 130 -10.82 -9.65 14.96
N ALA A 131 -10.42 -10.75 15.59
CA ALA A 131 -9.02 -11.19 15.60
C ALA A 131 -8.51 -11.32 14.15
N GLY A 132 -7.29 -10.82 13.87
CA GLY A 132 -6.73 -10.73 12.52
C GLY A 132 -7.40 -9.70 11.60
N GLY A 133 -8.43 -8.99 12.07
CA GLY A 133 -9.29 -8.15 11.26
C GLY A 133 -8.81 -6.70 11.08
N LYS A 134 -9.51 -5.96 10.22
CA LYS A 134 -9.34 -4.51 10.03
C LYS A 134 -10.70 -3.83 9.89
N ALA A 135 -10.78 -2.57 10.31
CA ALA A 135 -11.94 -1.71 10.12
C ALA A 135 -11.53 -0.39 9.47
N VAL A 136 -12.35 0.10 8.53
CA VAL A 136 -12.14 1.37 7.84
C VAL A 136 -13.32 2.28 8.16
N SER A 137 -13.04 3.50 8.61
CA SER A 137 -14.10 4.46 8.93
C SER A 137 -14.77 4.99 7.65
N ASP A 138 -15.98 5.49 7.83
CA ASP A 138 -16.61 6.37 6.86
C ASP A 138 -15.75 7.66 6.71
N PRO A 139 -15.87 8.40 5.59
CA PRO A 139 -15.12 9.64 5.39
C PRO A 139 -15.41 10.70 6.46
N ILE A 140 -14.36 11.26 7.05
CA ILE A 140 -14.44 12.35 8.01
C ILE A 140 -13.93 13.62 7.34
N ALA A 141 -14.79 14.63 7.20
CA ALA A 141 -14.41 15.90 6.59
C ALA A 141 -13.40 16.66 7.46
N LEU A 142 -12.34 17.18 6.83
CA LEU A 142 -11.38 18.06 7.49
C LEU A 142 -11.79 19.53 7.31
N PRO A 143 -11.73 20.35 8.37
CA PRO A 143 -11.98 21.78 8.24
C PRO A 143 -10.90 22.42 7.36
N ARG A 144 -11.27 23.43 6.57
CA ARG A 144 -10.36 24.08 5.59
C ARG A 144 -9.00 24.46 6.18
N ARG A 145 -8.98 25.02 7.40
CA ARG A 145 -7.74 25.43 8.10
C ARG A 145 -6.77 24.30 8.44
N ALA A 146 -7.26 23.06 8.49
CA ALA A 146 -6.47 21.87 8.81
C ALA A 146 -5.99 21.12 7.57
N ARG A 147 -6.29 21.62 6.36
CA ARG A 147 -5.83 21.02 5.11
C ARG A 147 -4.40 21.49 4.86
N LEU A 148 -3.45 20.55 4.83
CA LEU A 148 -2.14 20.85 4.28
C LEU A 148 -2.32 21.16 2.78
N PRO A 149 -1.57 22.12 2.22
CA PRO A 149 -1.54 22.32 0.79
C PRO A 149 -1.13 21.00 0.11
N PRO A 150 -1.59 20.76 -1.12
CA PRO A 150 -1.05 19.68 -1.93
C PRO A 150 0.49 19.74 -1.92
N PHE A 151 1.14 18.59 -1.87
CA PHE A 151 2.59 18.54 -1.95
C PHE A 151 3.03 19.18 -3.28
N THR A 152 3.81 20.27 -3.18
CA THR A 152 4.44 20.91 -4.33
C THR A 152 5.93 20.55 -4.32
N PRO A 153 6.44 19.81 -5.33
CA PRO A 153 7.87 19.54 -5.43
C PRO A 153 8.68 20.85 -5.51
N PRO A 154 9.90 20.90 -4.96
CA PRO A 154 10.81 22.03 -5.15
C PRO A 154 11.01 22.33 -6.64
N GLY A 155 10.80 23.58 -7.07
CA GLY A 155 11.00 24.02 -8.45
C GLY A 155 9.79 23.90 -9.39
N ALA A 156 8.62 23.49 -8.90
CA ALA A 156 7.41 23.49 -9.73
C ALA A 156 6.94 24.93 -10.05
N PRO A 157 6.62 25.28 -11.32
CA PRO A 157 6.14 26.61 -11.66
C PRO A 157 4.76 26.88 -11.03
N ALA A 158 4.48 28.14 -10.68
CA ALA A 158 3.20 28.53 -10.08
C ALA A 158 2.03 28.14 -11.00
N GLY A 159 1.12 27.31 -10.49
CA GLY A 159 -0.02 26.78 -11.26
C GLY A 159 0.22 25.43 -11.95
N ALA A 160 1.41 24.82 -11.79
CA ALA A 160 1.63 23.44 -12.19
C ALA A 160 0.90 22.49 -11.22
N ALA A 161 -0.31 22.07 -11.58
CA ALA A 161 -0.78 20.77 -11.16
C ALA A 161 0.23 19.73 -11.64
N ILE A 162 0.58 18.76 -10.78
CA ILE A 162 1.48 17.65 -11.14
C ILE A 162 0.82 16.86 -12.29
N ARG A 163 1.07 17.27 -13.53
CA ARG A 163 1.02 16.38 -14.68
C ARG A 163 2.36 15.68 -14.67
N SER A 164 2.33 14.38 -14.41
CA SER A 164 3.53 13.54 -14.44
C SER A 164 4.24 13.76 -15.78
N CYS A 165 5.35 14.49 -15.77
CA CYS A 165 6.20 14.65 -16.94
C CYS A 165 7.10 13.41 -17.01
N SER A 166 6.73 12.46 -17.87
CA SER A 166 7.67 11.45 -18.36
C SER A 166 8.73 12.12 -19.23
N LYS A 167 10.01 11.83 -18.99
CA LYS A 167 11.13 12.33 -19.80
C LYS A 167 11.03 11.77 -21.23
N PRO A 168 11.20 12.57 -22.29
CA PRO A 168 11.37 12.04 -23.64
C PRO A 168 12.73 11.35 -23.73
N GLY A 169 12.73 10.14 -24.30
CA GLY A 169 13.92 9.35 -24.61
C GLY A 169 14.68 9.89 -25.81
#